data_AF-A0A819Z5L7-F1
#
_entry.id   AF-A0A819Z5L7-F1
#
_cell.length_a   1.000
_cell.length_b   1.000
_cell.length_c   1.000
_cell.angle_alpha   90.00
_cell.angle_beta   90.00
_cell.angle_gamma   90.00
#
_symmetry.space_group_name_H-M   'P 1'
#
loop_
_entity.id
_entity.type
_entity.pdbx_description
1 polymer ?
#
loop_
_entity_poly.entity_id
_entity_poly.type
_entity_poly.pdbx_seq_one_letter_code
_entity_poly.pdbx_strand_id
1 'polypeptide(L)'
;MSNADISQYLRISETTVRYWLERYETTGDIEIIQKSGRKRSTTEKQDDIIQSMVAQHPTESARQIAFRLSKKGIKISETTLRRRFKEAGLQSMKPTSKPLLTGDHIKKRLQWAIQHQDIDWNQVIFTDESSFHMKQVIRHVWKKRGEEYYVSTVKHPVKVHVWGCFSKHGFGKLSREEDSMKQLQHELKINSPHTIIDWRNFCRDICAIYFVNNSTGEK
;
A
#
# COMPACT_ATOMS: atom_id res chain seq x y z
N MET A 1 15.63 -33.76 53.11
CA MET A 1 15.89 -32.39 53.61
C MET A 1 14.59 -31.86 54.19
N SER A 2 14.62 -31.16 55.32
CA SER A 2 13.41 -30.51 55.85
C SER A 2 13.05 -29.27 55.01
N ASN A 3 11.81 -28.79 55.13
CA ASN A 3 11.39 -27.55 54.45
C ASN A 3 12.23 -26.35 54.89
N ALA A 4 12.66 -26.31 56.15
CA ALA A 4 13.55 -25.29 56.70
C ALA A 4 14.95 -25.33 56.07
N ASP A 5 15.51 -26.53 55.85
CA ASP A 5 16.82 -26.69 55.18
C ASP A 5 16.77 -26.22 53.71
N ILE A 6 15.69 -26.55 53.01
CA ILE A 6 15.46 -26.13 51.62
C ILE A 6 15.27 -24.60 51.54
N SER A 7 14.50 -24.04 52.48
CA SER A 7 14.29 -22.59 52.64
C SER A 7 15.61 -21.84 52.85
N GLN A 8 16.45 -22.31 53.77
CA GLN A 8 17.74 -21.69 54.07
C GLN A 8 18.74 -21.82 52.90
N TYR A 9 18.74 -22.96 52.21
CA TYR A 9 19.59 -23.21 51.05
C TYR A 9 19.20 -22.33 49.85
N LEU A 10 17.90 -22.22 49.55
CA LEU A 10 17.39 -21.46 48.40
C LEU A 10 17.14 -19.97 48.70
N ARG A 11 17.14 -19.56 49.97
CA ARG A 11 16.79 -18.21 50.45
C ARG A 11 15.38 -17.77 50.05
N ILE A 12 14.42 -18.68 50.17
CA ILE A 12 12.99 -18.46 49.84
C ILE A 12 12.17 -18.81 51.10
N SER A 13 11.01 -18.19 51.31
CA SER A 13 10.21 -18.50 52.50
C SER A 13 9.78 -19.96 52.54
N GLU A 14 9.76 -20.53 53.75
CA GLU A 14 9.34 -21.92 54.00
C GLU A 14 7.89 -22.18 53.52
N THR A 15 7.04 -21.16 53.54
CA THR A 15 5.68 -21.20 52.96
C THR A 15 5.67 -21.43 51.46
N THR A 16 6.59 -20.82 50.71
CA THR A 16 6.72 -21.03 49.26
C THR A 16 7.31 -22.40 48.96
N VAL A 17 8.28 -22.86 49.75
CA VAL A 17 8.85 -24.22 49.65
C VAL A 17 7.74 -25.26 49.84
N ARG A 18 6.96 -25.15 50.92
CA ARG A 18 5.81 -26.04 51.18
C ARG A 18 4.78 -26.01 50.05
N TYR A 19 4.39 -24.82 49.58
CA TYR A 19 3.43 -24.67 48.48
C TYR A 19 3.86 -25.41 47.21
N TRP A 20 5.14 -25.28 46.82
CA TRP A 20 5.66 -25.94 45.61
C TRP A 20 5.82 -27.45 45.79
N LEU A 21 6.22 -27.93 46.96
CA LEU A 21 6.30 -29.36 47.27
C LEU A 21 4.90 -30.01 47.26
N GLU A 22 3.92 -29.43 47.96
CA GLU A 22 2.53 -29.92 47.97
C GLU A 22 1.92 -29.92 46.56
N ARG A 23 2.17 -28.85 45.79
CA ARG A 23 1.73 -28.76 44.39
C ARG A 23 2.39 -29.83 43.52
N TYR A 24 3.68 -30.08 43.68
CA TYR A 24 4.38 -31.10 42.91
C TYR A 24 3.89 -32.51 43.27
N GLU A 25 3.67 -32.81 44.55
CA GLU A 25 3.10 -34.08 45.00
C GLU A 25 1.69 -34.31 44.46
N THR A 26 0.87 -33.25 44.34
CA THR A 26 -0.52 -33.36 43.88
C THR A 26 -0.63 -33.43 42.36
N THR A 27 0.14 -32.62 41.63
CA THR A 27 -0.03 -32.43 40.17
C THR A 27 1.07 -33.10 39.34
N GLY A 28 2.20 -33.46 39.95
CA GLY A 28 3.39 -33.98 39.25
C GLY A 28 4.09 -32.94 38.37
N ASP A 29 3.69 -31.67 38.45
CA ASP A 29 4.10 -30.61 37.54
C ASP A 29 4.56 -29.35 38.29
N ILE A 30 5.68 -28.79 37.82
CA ILE A 30 6.29 -27.56 38.31
C ILE A 30 6.08 -26.38 37.35
N GLU A 31 5.40 -26.59 36.21
CA GLU A 31 5.17 -25.54 35.24
C GLU A 31 4.31 -24.40 35.83
N ILE A 32 4.69 -23.18 35.45
CA ILE A 32 3.96 -21.98 35.84
C ILE A 32 2.71 -21.92 34.95
N ILE A 33 1.56 -22.29 35.51
CA ILE A 33 0.27 -22.15 34.83
C ILE A 33 0.06 -20.66 34.53
N GLN A 34 -0.22 -20.37 33.27
CA GLN A 34 -0.55 -19.01 32.84
C GLN A 34 -1.83 -18.57 33.54
N LYS A 35 -1.71 -17.58 34.43
CA LYS A 35 -2.86 -17.02 35.14
C LYS A 35 -3.83 -16.40 34.11
N SER A 36 -5.14 -16.61 34.33
CA SER A 36 -6.15 -15.95 33.51
C SER A 36 -5.99 -14.44 33.60
N GLY A 37 -5.74 -13.80 32.47
CA GLY A 37 -5.70 -12.34 32.39
C GLY A 37 -7.07 -11.71 32.64
N ARG A 38 -7.13 -10.38 32.62
CA ARG A 38 -8.39 -9.65 32.73
C ARG A 38 -9.35 -10.09 31.62
N LYS A 39 -10.58 -10.45 32.00
CA LYS A 39 -11.65 -10.79 31.05
C LYS A 39 -11.86 -9.66 30.04
N ARG A 40 -12.17 -10.05 28.81
CA ARG A 40 -12.51 -9.14 27.72
C ARG A 40 -13.77 -8.34 28.06
N SER A 41 -13.80 -7.07 27.63
CA SER A 41 -15.00 -6.23 27.75
C SER A 41 -16.01 -6.47 26.63
N THR A 42 -15.62 -7.19 25.59
CA THR A 42 -16.47 -7.55 24.45
C THR A 42 -16.64 -9.05 24.36
N THR A 43 -17.78 -9.48 23.84
CA THR A 43 -18.08 -10.88 23.50
C THR A 43 -17.69 -11.20 22.07
N GLU A 44 -17.55 -12.47 21.72
CA GLU A 44 -17.25 -12.90 20.34
C GLU A 44 -18.28 -12.37 19.34
N LYS A 45 -19.58 -12.46 19.67
CA LYS A 45 -20.66 -11.89 18.86
C LYS A 45 -20.50 -10.38 18.62
N GLN A 46 -20.01 -9.64 19.61
CA GLN A 46 -19.74 -8.21 19.44
C GLN A 46 -18.53 -7.98 18.55
N ASP A 47 -17.49 -8.82 18.66
CA ASP A 47 -16.31 -8.76 17.80
C ASP A 47 -16.66 -9.07 16.34
N ASP A 48 -17.63 -9.96 16.07
CA ASP A 48 -18.16 -10.21 14.72
C ASP A 48 -18.89 -8.98 14.16
N ILE A 49 -19.72 -8.33 14.98
CA ILE A 49 -20.42 -7.09 14.60
C ILE A 49 -19.41 -5.97 14.30
N ILE A 50 -18.35 -5.87 15.10
CA ILE A 50 -17.26 -4.90 14.90
C ILE A 50 -16.61 -5.14 13.54
N GLN A 51 -16.23 -6.38 13.22
CA GLN A 51 -15.59 -6.71 11.95
C GLN A 51 -16.50 -6.42 10.75
N SER A 52 -17.78 -6.80 10.85
CA SER A 52 -18.78 -6.49 9.83
C SER A 52 -18.94 -4.98 9.61
N MET A 53 -18.95 -4.18 10.70
CA MET A 53 -19.06 -2.72 10.61
C MET A 53 -17.87 -2.10 9.88
N VAL A 54 -16.65 -2.59 10.14
CA VAL A 54 -15.44 -2.11 9.44
C VAL A 54 -15.46 -2.50 7.97
N ALA A 55 -15.92 -3.71 7.64
CA ALA A 55 -16.03 -4.15 6.25
C ALA A 55 -17.02 -3.29 5.44
N GLN A 56 -18.11 -2.82 6.07
CA GLN A 56 -19.09 -1.92 5.45
C GLN A 56 -18.58 -0.47 5.33
N HIS A 57 -17.71 -0.04 6.25
CA HIS A 57 -17.22 1.33 6.35
C HIS A 57 -15.69 1.39 6.51
N PRO A 58 -14.91 0.93 5.53
CA PRO A 58 -13.46 0.73 5.67
C PRO A 58 -12.65 2.03 5.80
N THR A 59 -13.24 3.18 5.44
CA THR A 59 -12.58 4.50 5.49
C THR A 59 -12.87 5.27 6.78
N GLU A 60 -13.77 4.77 7.63
CA GLU A 60 -14.14 5.46 8.86
C GLU A 60 -13.10 5.28 9.97
N SER A 61 -12.91 6.33 10.76
CA SER A 61 -12.07 6.28 11.95
C SER A 61 -12.67 5.37 13.03
N ALA A 62 -11.81 4.84 13.91
CA ALA A 62 -12.26 4.05 15.06
C ALA A 62 -13.28 4.81 15.93
N ARG A 63 -13.18 6.15 16.03
CA ARG A 63 -14.17 6.98 16.72
C ARG A 63 -15.55 6.96 16.04
N GLN A 64 -15.60 7.06 14.72
CA GLN A 64 -16.85 7.00 13.95
C GLN A 64 -17.49 5.61 14.05
N ILE A 65 -16.69 4.56 13.93
CA ILE A 65 -17.15 3.17 14.11
C ILE A 65 -17.70 2.95 15.52
N ALA A 66 -17.01 3.43 16.56
CA ALA A 66 -17.50 3.37 17.94
C ALA A 66 -18.85 4.09 18.12
N PHE A 67 -19.01 5.25 17.48
CA PHE A 67 -20.28 5.98 17.47
C PHE A 67 -21.41 5.17 16.79
N ARG A 68 -21.14 4.53 15.64
CA ARG A 68 -22.12 3.65 14.97
C ARG A 68 -22.50 2.45 15.82
N LEU A 69 -21.52 1.81 16.45
CA LEU A 69 -21.75 0.69 17.36
C LEU A 69 -22.60 1.12 18.56
N SER A 70 -22.39 2.34 19.08
CA SER A 70 -23.19 2.88 20.19
C SER A 70 -24.67 2.99 19.83
N LYS A 71 -25.00 3.35 18.57
CA LYS A 71 -26.40 3.38 18.08
C LYS A 71 -27.03 1.99 18.00
N LYS A 72 -26.22 0.94 17.87
CA LYS A 72 -26.64 -0.47 17.93
C LYS A 72 -26.62 -1.04 19.36
N GLY A 73 -26.46 -0.20 20.38
CA GLY A 73 -26.43 -0.61 21.79
C GLY A 73 -25.06 -1.09 22.29
N ILE A 74 -24.03 -1.07 21.44
CA ILE A 74 -22.68 -1.55 21.77
C ILE A 74 -21.80 -0.35 22.14
N LYS A 75 -21.65 -0.08 23.44
CA LYS A 75 -20.79 1.00 23.96
C LYS A 75 -19.36 0.49 24.17
N ILE A 76 -18.45 0.86 23.28
CA ILE A 76 -17.04 0.45 23.33
C ILE A 76 -16.15 1.69 23.17
N SER A 77 -15.05 1.74 23.92
CA SER A 77 -14.03 2.78 23.77
C SER A 77 -13.24 2.62 22.47
N GLU A 78 -12.74 3.73 21.91
CA GLU A 78 -11.89 3.70 20.72
C GLU A 78 -10.64 2.81 20.92
N THR A 79 -10.06 2.83 22.13
CA THR A 79 -8.92 1.99 22.50
C THR A 79 -9.22 0.50 22.42
N THR A 80 -10.39 0.09 22.93
CA THR A 80 -10.84 -1.31 22.86
C THR A 80 -11.08 -1.71 21.42
N LEU A 81 -11.69 -0.83 20.63
CA LEU A 81 -11.98 -1.07 19.22
C LEU A 81 -10.69 -1.26 18.40
N ARG A 82 -9.68 -0.39 18.58
CA ARG A 82 -8.36 -0.55 17.93
C ARG A 82 -7.67 -1.84 18.32
N ARG A 83 -7.82 -2.28 19.58
CA ARG A 83 -7.30 -3.59 20.02
C ARG A 83 -7.99 -4.73 19.27
N ARG A 84 -9.32 -4.67 19.10
CA ARG A 84 -10.06 -5.67 18.30
C ARG A 84 -9.67 -5.68 16.84
N PHE A 85 -9.42 -4.52 16.24
CA PHE A 85 -8.90 -4.45 14.88
C PHE A 85 -7.58 -5.21 14.75
N LYS A 86 -6.64 -4.97 15.68
CA LYS A 86 -5.34 -5.65 15.68
C LYS A 86 -5.47 -7.17 15.90
N GLU A 87 -6.33 -7.59 16.83
CA GLU A 87 -6.61 -9.02 17.08
C GLU A 87 -7.23 -9.71 15.85
N ALA A 88 -8.05 -9.01 15.07
CA ALA A 88 -8.63 -9.48 13.81
C ALA A 88 -7.67 -9.36 12.61
N GLY A 89 -6.41 -8.94 12.82
CA GLY A 89 -5.44 -8.76 11.74
C GLY A 89 -5.66 -7.52 10.87
N LEU A 90 -6.56 -6.62 11.25
CA LEU A 90 -6.85 -5.38 10.52
C LEU A 90 -5.81 -4.32 10.83
N GLN A 91 -5.36 -3.62 9.78
CA GLN A 91 -4.38 -2.55 9.87
C GLN A 91 -4.85 -1.32 9.10
N SER A 92 -4.56 -0.13 9.62
CA SER A 92 -4.80 1.12 8.91
C SER A 92 -3.71 1.30 7.85
N MET A 93 -4.11 1.24 6.59
CA MET A 93 -3.23 1.41 5.44
C MET A 93 -3.71 2.56 4.57
N LYS A 94 -2.78 3.18 3.83
CA LYS A 94 -3.16 4.15 2.80
C LYS A 94 -3.89 3.42 1.67
N PRO A 95 -5.09 3.88 1.25
CA PRO A 95 -5.75 3.32 0.09
C PRO A 95 -4.87 3.42 -1.16
N THR A 96 -4.87 2.40 -1.99
CA THR A 96 -4.19 2.45 -3.30
C THR A 96 -4.96 3.38 -4.22
N SER A 97 -4.30 4.46 -4.67
CA SER A 97 -4.88 5.37 -5.66
C SER A 97 -4.91 4.69 -7.03
N LYS A 98 -6.08 4.70 -7.67
CA LYS A 98 -6.28 4.25 -9.06
C LYS A 98 -7.04 5.34 -9.81
N PRO A 99 -6.75 5.59 -11.10
CA PRO A 99 -7.55 6.50 -11.91
C PRO A 99 -9.01 6.05 -11.93
N LEU A 100 -9.93 7.01 -11.82
CA LEU A 100 -11.35 6.74 -11.99
C LEU A 100 -11.62 6.45 -13.47
N LEU A 101 -12.04 5.23 -13.78
CA LEU A 101 -12.38 4.83 -15.15
C LEU A 101 -13.90 4.90 -15.33
N THR A 102 -14.32 5.49 -16.44
CA THR A 102 -15.72 5.40 -16.89
C THR A 102 -15.98 4.02 -17.51
N GLY A 103 -17.25 3.63 -17.64
CA GLY A 103 -17.61 2.37 -18.29
C GLY A 103 -17.06 2.25 -19.72
N ASP A 104 -17.03 3.37 -20.45
CA ASP A 104 -16.47 3.42 -21.80
C ASP A 104 -14.95 3.24 -21.78
N HIS A 105 -14.23 3.88 -20.85
CA HIS A 105 -12.77 3.68 -20.71
C HIS A 105 -12.44 2.20 -20.50
N ILE A 106 -13.21 1.50 -19.68
CA ILE A 106 -13.02 0.07 -19.41
C ILE A 106 -13.22 -0.74 -20.69
N LYS A 107 -14.34 -0.53 -21.40
CA LYS A 107 -14.67 -1.27 -22.63
C LYS A 107 -13.59 -1.14 -23.67
N LYS A 108 -13.18 0.09 -24.00
CA LYS A 108 -12.26 0.25 -25.11
C LYS A 108 -10.80 -0.07 -24.72
N ARG A 109 -10.41 0.01 -23.43
CA ARG A 109 -9.14 -0.59 -22.94
C ARG A 109 -9.13 -2.11 -23.07
N LEU A 110 -10.25 -2.77 -22.74
CA LEU A 110 -10.39 -4.21 -22.90
C LEU A 110 -10.32 -4.62 -24.39
N GLN A 111 -11.04 -3.90 -25.25
CA GLN A 111 -11.00 -4.15 -26.70
C GLN A 111 -9.57 -4.00 -27.25
N TRP A 112 -8.85 -2.95 -26.85
CA TRP A 112 -7.46 -2.76 -27.25
C TRP A 112 -6.59 -3.93 -26.80
N ALA A 113 -6.71 -4.34 -25.53
CA ALA A 113 -5.93 -5.45 -24.98
C ALA A 113 -6.18 -6.77 -25.72
N ILE A 114 -7.43 -7.04 -26.09
CA ILE A 114 -7.80 -8.22 -26.90
C ILE A 114 -7.20 -8.11 -28.31
N GLN A 115 -7.32 -6.96 -28.97
CA GLN A 115 -6.79 -6.73 -30.31
C GLN A 115 -5.25 -6.82 -30.39
N HIS A 116 -4.56 -6.53 -29.28
CA HIS A 116 -3.11 -6.43 -29.20
C HIS A 116 -2.49 -7.56 -28.37
N GLN A 117 -3.24 -8.65 -28.13
CA GLN A 117 -2.81 -9.77 -27.29
C GLN A 117 -1.59 -10.50 -27.88
N ASP A 118 -1.53 -10.60 -29.22
CA ASP A 118 -0.49 -11.34 -29.96
C ASP A 118 0.62 -10.43 -30.52
N ILE A 119 0.77 -9.20 -29.99
CA ILE A 119 1.80 -8.28 -30.44
C ILE A 119 3.20 -8.76 -30.06
N ASP A 120 4.12 -8.67 -31.01
CA ASP A 120 5.55 -8.81 -30.76
C ASP A 120 6.10 -7.57 -30.07
N TRP A 121 6.14 -7.62 -28.72
CA TRP A 121 6.69 -6.56 -27.88
C TRP A 121 8.17 -6.23 -28.17
N ASN A 122 8.89 -7.08 -28.91
CA ASN A 122 10.26 -6.79 -29.33
C ASN A 122 10.33 -5.62 -30.34
N GLN A 123 9.26 -5.40 -31.10
CA GLN A 123 9.16 -4.37 -32.13
C GLN A 123 8.37 -3.13 -31.68
N VAL A 124 8.07 -3.05 -30.38
CA VAL A 124 7.29 -1.96 -29.80
C VAL A 124 8.21 -0.94 -29.14
N ILE A 125 7.96 0.34 -29.43
CA ILE A 125 8.57 1.47 -28.73
C ILE A 125 7.48 2.14 -27.90
N PHE A 126 7.70 2.21 -26.59
CA PHE A 126 6.85 2.94 -25.66
C PHE A 126 7.35 4.37 -25.54
N THR A 127 6.43 5.33 -25.60
CA THR A 127 6.73 6.75 -25.41
C THR A 127 5.85 7.31 -24.30
N ASP A 128 6.41 8.16 -23.45
CA ASP A 128 5.64 8.89 -22.43
C ASP A 128 6.27 10.26 -22.14
N GLU A 129 5.43 11.14 -21.60
CA GLU A 129 5.80 12.45 -21.10
C GLU A 129 5.94 12.43 -19.59
N SER A 130 7.02 13.02 -19.08
CA SER A 130 7.18 13.27 -17.66
C SER A 130 7.42 14.74 -17.37
N SER A 131 6.84 15.21 -16.27
CA SER A 131 7.04 16.57 -15.76
C SER A 131 7.88 16.50 -14.50
N PHE A 132 9.05 17.11 -14.53
CA PHE A 132 9.93 17.22 -13.36
C PHE A 132 9.77 18.57 -12.69
N HIS A 133 9.31 18.58 -11.45
CA HIS A 133 9.14 19.79 -10.66
C HIS A 133 10.40 20.10 -9.86
N MET A 134 10.97 21.28 -10.07
CA MET A 134 12.09 21.74 -9.27
C MET A 134 11.62 22.16 -7.86
N LYS A 135 12.41 21.86 -6.82
CA LYS A 135 12.16 22.31 -5.43
C LYS A 135 10.88 21.77 -4.74
N GLN A 136 10.25 20.71 -5.25
CA GLN A 136 9.09 20.05 -4.61
C GLN A 136 9.42 18.82 -3.75
N VAL A 137 10.69 18.61 -3.41
CA VAL A 137 11.09 17.45 -2.59
C VAL A 137 10.65 17.67 -1.14
N ILE A 138 9.79 16.77 -0.63
CA ILE A 138 9.43 16.73 0.79
C ILE A 138 10.68 16.31 1.58
N ARG A 139 11.14 17.17 2.48
CA ARG A 139 12.26 16.89 3.38
C ARG A 139 11.76 16.72 4.79
N HIS A 140 12.07 15.58 5.41
CA HIS A 140 11.86 15.40 6.84
C HIS A 140 12.98 16.12 7.61
N VAL A 141 12.61 16.75 8.72
CA VAL A 141 13.53 17.52 9.57
C VAL A 141 13.50 16.92 10.97
N TRP A 142 14.67 16.71 11.56
CA TRP A 142 14.82 16.34 12.96
C TRP A 142 14.76 17.60 13.83
N LYS A 143 13.71 17.74 14.64
CA LYS A 143 13.54 18.89 15.55
C LYS A 143 12.89 18.46 16.86
N LYS A 144 13.04 19.26 17.93
CA LYS A 144 12.34 18.97 19.19
C LYS A 144 10.85 19.27 19.05
N ARG A 145 10.04 18.64 19.90
CA ARG A 145 8.59 18.84 19.93
C ARG A 145 8.28 20.28 20.35
N GLY A 146 7.51 20.99 19.53
CA GLY A 146 7.14 22.39 19.77
C GLY A 146 8.06 23.42 19.09
N GLU A 147 9.20 23.01 18.54
CA GLU A 147 10.05 23.91 17.75
C GLU A 147 9.42 24.13 16.37
N GLU A 148 9.51 25.35 15.86
CA GLU A 148 9.11 25.69 14.50
C GLU A 148 10.33 25.64 13.57
N TYR A 149 10.12 25.14 12.36
CA TYR A 149 11.16 25.09 11.33
C TYR A 149 10.53 25.48 9.99
N TYR A 150 11.08 26.50 9.35
CA TYR A 150 10.52 27.07 8.14
C TYR A 150 11.42 26.78 6.95
N VAL A 151 10.79 26.36 5.85
CA VAL A 151 11.44 26.23 4.54
C VAL A 151 10.75 27.22 3.61
N SER A 152 11.52 28.07 2.94
CA SER A 152 10.99 28.97 1.93
C SER A 152 10.53 28.17 0.70
N THR A 153 9.26 28.32 0.34
CA THR A 153 8.65 27.63 -0.79
C THR A 153 8.14 28.63 -1.82
N VAL A 154 8.28 28.31 -3.10
CA VAL A 154 7.66 29.06 -4.19
C VAL A 154 6.26 28.51 -4.49
N LYS A 155 5.28 29.38 -4.73
CA LYS A 155 3.89 28.98 -5.03
C LYS A 155 3.79 28.14 -6.32
N HIS A 156 4.57 28.51 -7.33
CA HIS A 156 4.59 27.86 -8.64
C HIS A 156 6.03 27.45 -8.98
N PRO A 157 6.48 26.26 -8.55
CA PRO A 157 7.81 25.78 -8.87
C PRO A 157 7.98 25.58 -10.38
N VAL A 158 9.18 25.84 -10.87
CA VAL A 158 9.56 25.59 -12.26
C VAL A 158 9.37 24.11 -12.56
N LYS A 159 8.71 23.81 -13.68
CA LYS A 159 8.52 22.45 -14.19
C LYS A 159 9.26 22.33 -15.51
N VAL A 160 9.92 21.20 -15.71
CA VAL A 160 10.52 20.83 -16.99
C VAL A 160 9.76 19.63 -17.52
N HIS A 161 9.16 19.80 -18.69
CA HIS A 161 8.51 18.73 -19.42
C HIS A 161 9.54 18.06 -20.32
N VAL A 162 9.64 16.74 -20.18
CA VAL A 162 10.52 15.92 -21.02
C VAL A 162 9.72 14.79 -21.62
N TRP A 163 10.11 14.44 -22.83
CA TRP A 163 9.67 13.25 -23.52
C TRP A 163 10.77 12.20 -23.46
N GLY A 164 10.35 10.95 -23.28
CA GLY A 164 11.24 9.80 -23.35
C GLY A 164 10.58 8.65 -24.08
N CYS A 165 11.42 7.73 -24.55
CA CYS A 165 10.95 6.47 -25.09
C CYS A 165 11.84 5.32 -24.65
N PHE A 166 11.30 4.11 -24.70
CA PHE A 166 12.06 2.89 -24.46
C PHE A 166 11.49 1.72 -25.25
N SER A 167 12.34 0.75 -25.53
CA SER A 167 11.99 -0.51 -26.17
C SER A 167 12.75 -1.65 -25.49
N LYS A 168 12.54 -2.89 -25.95
CA LYS A 168 13.38 -4.02 -25.54
C LYS A 168 14.88 -3.76 -25.74
N HIS A 169 15.24 -2.99 -26.76
CA HIS A 169 16.62 -2.72 -27.13
C HIS A 169 17.28 -1.62 -26.30
N GLY A 170 16.52 -0.95 -25.43
CA GLY A 170 17.03 0.05 -24.50
C GLY A 170 16.21 1.33 -24.49
N PHE A 171 16.79 2.35 -23.87
CA PHE A 171 16.18 3.66 -23.69
C PHE A 171 16.56 4.60 -24.83
N GLY A 172 15.58 5.35 -25.33
CA GLY A 172 15.82 6.47 -26.22
C GLY A 172 16.26 7.72 -25.46
N LYS A 173 16.66 8.74 -26.23
CA LYS A 173 17.10 10.02 -25.69
C LYS A 173 15.94 10.75 -25.01
N LEU A 174 16.22 11.39 -23.88
CA LEU A 174 15.29 12.33 -23.25
C LEU A 174 15.40 13.69 -23.93
N SER A 175 14.28 14.17 -24.47
CA SER A 175 14.19 15.46 -25.17
C SER A 175 13.25 16.39 -24.44
N ARG A 176 13.50 17.70 -24.49
CA ARG A 176 12.54 18.69 -23.98
C ARG A 176 11.34 18.78 -24.92
N GLU A 177 10.17 19.07 -24.36
CA GLU A 177 8.88 19.00 -25.08
C GLU A 177 8.85 19.77 -26.40
N GLU A 178 9.51 20.93 -26.48
CA GLU A 178 9.53 21.81 -27.67
C GLU A 178 10.19 21.17 -28.90
N ASP A 179 11.05 20.15 -28.72
CA ASP A 179 11.83 19.51 -29.79
C ASP A 179 11.34 18.07 -30.14
N SER A 180 10.33 17.57 -29.42
CA SER A 180 10.16 16.14 -29.11
C SER A 180 9.77 15.21 -30.27
N MET A 181 8.63 15.43 -30.94
CA MET A 181 8.06 14.42 -31.85
C MET A 181 8.81 14.27 -33.18
N LYS A 182 9.23 15.39 -33.80
CA LYS A 182 9.96 15.36 -35.07
C LYS A 182 11.38 14.82 -34.91
N GLN A 183 12.02 15.13 -33.78
CA GLN A 183 13.36 14.66 -33.47
C GLN A 183 13.38 13.15 -33.16
N LEU A 184 12.37 12.62 -32.46
CA LEU A 184 12.24 11.18 -32.23
C LEU A 184 12.03 10.39 -33.53
N GLN A 185 11.18 10.89 -34.44
CA GLN A 185 10.98 10.27 -35.76
C GLN A 185 12.27 10.21 -36.59
N HIS A 186 13.10 11.23 -36.46
CA HIS A 186 14.38 11.32 -37.14
C HIS A 186 15.47 10.45 -36.48
N GLU A 187 15.63 10.51 -35.14
CA GLU A 187 16.67 9.80 -34.39
C GLU A 187 16.43 8.28 -34.33
N LEU A 188 15.17 7.84 -34.25
CA LEU A 188 14.82 6.41 -34.18
C LEU A 188 14.81 5.72 -35.54
N LYS A 189 15.12 6.43 -36.64
CA LYS A 189 15.04 5.90 -38.03
C LYS A 189 13.73 5.13 -38.24
N ILE A 190 12.59 5.79 -38.07
CA ILE A 190 11.23 5.21 -38.23
C ILE A 190 10.88 4.92 -39.70
N ASN A 191 11.86 4.42 -40.46
CA ASN A 191 11.70 3.77 -41.76
C ASN A 191 11.68 2.23 -41.61
N SER A 192 11.67 1.73 -40.36
CA SER A 192 11.58 0.30 -39.98
C SER A 192 10.24 0.06 -39.27
N PRO A 193 9.59 -1.12 -39.42
CA PRO A 193 8.21 -1.41 -38.99
C PRO A 193 8.00 -1.49 -37.47
N HIS A 194 8.37 -0.46 -36.72
CA HIS A 194 8.13 -0.43 -35.28
C HIS A 194 6.75 0.14 -34.97
N THR A 195 6.05 -0.49 -34.03
CA THR A 195 4.78 0.04 -33.51
C THR A 195 5.09 1.00 -32.36
N ILE A 196 4.67 2.26 -32.48
CA ILE A 196 4.82 3.26 -31.40
C ILE A 196 3.53 3.27 -30.56
N ILE A 197 3.68 3.09 -29.25
CA ILE A 197 2.57 3.20 -28.30
C ILE A 197 2.81 4.41 -27.39
N ASP A 198 1.92 5.40 -27.50
CA ASP A 198 1.86 6.55 -26.60
C ASP A 198 0.98 6.23 -25.38
N TRP A 199 1.61 6.23 -24.21
CA TRP A 199 0.97 5.88 -22.94
C TRP A 199 -0.10 6.89 -22.49
N ARG A 200 0.03 8.16 -22.87
CA ARG A 200 -0.91 9.23 -22.50
C ARG A 200 -2.25 9.04 -23.21
N ASN A 201 -2.18 8.66 -24.49
CA ASN A 201 -3.32 8.31 -25.32
C ASN A 201 -3.89 6.92 -24.96
N PHE A 202 -3.06 5.98 -24.49
CA PHE A 202 -3.55 4.72 -23.92
C PHE A 202 -4.43 4.92 -22.66
N CYS A 203 -4.09 5.89 -21.81
CA CYS A 203 -4.77 6.09 -20.53
C CYS A 203 -5.98 7.03 -20.55
N ARG A 204 -6.00 8.08 -21.38
CA ARG A 204 -7.07 9.09 -21.36
C ARG A 204 -8.20 8.82 -22.33
N ASP A 205 -7.88 8.44 -23.56
CA ASP A 205 -8.87 8.27 -24.62
C ASP A 205 -8.35 7.22 -25.58
N ILE A 206 -8.95 6.04 -25.53
CA ILE A 206 -8.69 4.98 -26.49
C ILE A 206 -8.53 5.51 -27.91
N CYS A 207 -7.42 5.06 -28.53
CA CYS A 207 -7.09 5.17 -29.94
C CYS A 207 -6.97 6.61 -30.47
N ALA A 208 -5.76 7.16 -30.35
CA ALA A 208 -5.24 7.97 -31.44
C ALA A 208 -4.88 7.00 -32.59
N ILE A 209 -5.76 6.95 -33.59
CA ILE A 209 -5.44 6.52 -34.95
C ILE A 209 -4.12 7.20 -35.33
N TYR A 210 -3.00 6.49 -35.52
CA TYR A 210 -1.99 6.87 -36.53
C TYR A 210 -1.05 5.71 -36.91
N PHE A 211 -0.91 5.63 -38.22
CA PHE A 211 -0.22 4.70 -39.11
C PHE A 211 1.30 4.64 -38.99
N VAL A 212 1.87 3.50 -39.38
CA VAL A 212 2.65 3.42 -40.63
C VAL A 212 2.08 2.25 -41.44
N ASN A 213 1.31 2.56 -42.48
CA ASN A 213 1.05 1.60 -43.54
C ASN A 213 2.41 1.28 -44.17
N ASN A 214 2.92 0.07 -43.93
CA ASN A 214 3.84 -0.50 -44.88
C ASN A 214 3.02 -0.87 -46.11
N SER A 215 3.26 -0.13 -47.19
CA SER A 215 3.06 -0.60 -48.54
C SER A 215 3.58 -2.03 -48.65
N THR A 216 2.66 -2.99 -48.71
CA THR A 216 2.93 -4.32 -49.26
C THR A 216 3.22 -4.10 -50.74
N GLY A 217 4.51 -3.98 -51.06
CA GLY A 217 4.98 -4.32 -52.38
C GLY A 217 4.80 -5.83 -52.54
N GLU A 218 3.74 -6.22 -53.23
CA GLU A 218 3.66 -7.50 -53.91
C GLU A 218 3.78 -7.23 -55.42
N LYS A 219 4.56 -8.11 -56.06
CA LYS A 219 4.86 -8.12 -57.49
C LYS A 219 3.64 -8.48 -58.32
#